data_AF-A0A661HHD4-F1
#
_entry.id   AF-A0A661HHD4-F1
#
_cell.length_a   1.000
_cell.length_b   1.000
_cell.length_c   1.000
_cell.angle_alpha   90.00
_cell.angle_beta   90.00
_cell.angle_gamma   90.00
#
_symmetry.space_group_name_H-M   'P 1'
#
loop_
_entity.id
_entity.type
_entity.pdbx_description
1 polymer ?
#
loop_
_entity_poly.entity_id
_entity_poly.type
_entity_poly.pdbx_seq_one_letter_code
_entity_poly.pdbx_strand_id
1 'polypeptide(L)'
;MIMRLSSVQIFQQGISAILAQQGKLGHTEQQLATGRRVLTPSDDPVAAVQIMDITGDLDLVDQYQRNGNLAQGQLALEETVLVDVGNVLQRVRELVVQANNASQSPETRRSIATEVTARIDELQALANTRGASGEYIFAGFQAQSEPFSRQGNGFTYNGDDGQRFLQLGSSTQVAVRDSGFDVFMSIASGNGTFAIEPDAGNTGTAVAGSSSASNAFVSDDYTISFSQLAINDPVTYQVTDSTAAVVASGNYVAG
;
A
#
# COMPACT_ATOMS: atom_id res chain seq x y z
N MET A 1 14.56 62.65 -72.80
CA MET A 1 14.60 62.74 -71.32
C MET A 1 15.24 61.44 -70.82
N ILE A 2 16.54 61.44 -70.56
CA ILE A 2 17.27 60.24 -70.11
C ILE A 2 17.08 60.17 -68.60
N MET A 3 16.41 59.12 -68.12
CA MET A 3 16.28 58.85 -66.70
C MET A 3 17.68 58.78 -66.07
N ARG A 4 17.98 59.67 -65.13
CA ARG A 4 19.06 59.46 -64.16
C ARG A 4 18.57 58.40 -63.17
N LEU A 5 18.51 57.15 -63.61
CA LEU A 5 18.45 56.03 -62.68
C LEU A 5 19.72 56.12 -61.84
N SER A 6 19.56 56.45 -60.57
CA SER A 6 20.67 56.86 -59.71
C SER A 6 21.69 55.73 -59.61
N SER A 7 22.92 55.96 -60.05
CA SER A 7 24.06 55.06 -59.84
C SER A 7 24.18 54.62 -58.36
N VAL A 8 23.80 55.53 -57.45
CA VAL A 8 23.72 55.25 -56.01
C VAL A 8 22.64 54.23 -55.68
N GLN A 9 21.45 54.29 -56.29
CA GLN A 9 20.40 53.29 -56.08
C GLN A 9 20.79 51.90 -56.60
N ILE A 10 21.48 51.82 -57.75
CA ILE A 10 21.97 50.54 -58.30
C ILE A 10 23.04 49.94 -57.38
N PHE A 11 23.97 50.76 -56.90
CA PHE A 11 24.99 50.33 -55.95
C PHE A 11 24.38 49.90 -54.60
N GLN A 12 23.38 50.64 -54.10
CA GLN A 12 22.66 50.31 -52.87
C GLN A 12 21.90 48.98 -53.01
N GLN A 13 21.25 48.73 -54.16
CA GLN A 13 20.62 47.44 -54.47
C GLN A 13 21.64 46.30 -54.48
N GLY A 14 22.83 46.51 -55.04
CA GLY A 14 23.92 45.53 -55.00
C GLY A 14 24.38 45.20 -53.58
N ILE A 15 24.59 46.21 -52.73
CA ILE A 15 24.96 46.01 -51.33
C ILE A 15 23.85 45.30 -50.55
N SER A 16 22.59 45.73 -50.70
CA SER A 16 21.46 45.07 -50.03
C SER A 16 21.31 43.61 -50.45
N ALA A 17 21.57 43.28 -51.72
CA ALA A 17 21.57 41.91 -52.20
C ALA A 17 22.70 41.07 -51.58
N ILE A 18 23.91 41.62 -51.47
CA ILE A 18 25.04 40.95 -50.81
C ILE A 18 24.74 40.71 -49.32
N LEU A 19 24.24 41.72 -48.61
CA LEU A 19 23.87 41.59 -47.19
C LEU A 19 22.76 40.55 -46.98
N ALA A 20 21.75 40.53 -47.85
CA ALA A 20 20.69 39.51 -47.80
C ALA A 20 21.24 38.10 -48.06
N GLN A 21 22.18 37.95 -49.00
CA GLN A 21 22.81 36.67 -49.28
C GLN A 21 23.69 36.19 -48.12
N GLN A 22 24.42 37.10 -47.47
CA GLN A 22 25.22 36.78 -46.30
C GLN A 22 24.35 36.32 -45.11
N GLY A 23 23.17 36.93 -44.93
CA GLY A 23 22.18 36.47 -43.95
C GLY A 23 21.66 35.06 -44.25
N LYS A 24 21.33 34.75 -45.52
CA LYS A 24 20.90 33.40 -45.94
C LYS A 24 22.00 32.35 -45.73
N LEU A 25 23.25 32.72 -46.01
CA LEU A 25 24.41 31.84 -45.82
C LEU A 25 24.59 31.53 -44.33
N GLY A 26 24.58 32.56 -43.46
CA GLY A 26 24.65 32.36 -42.02
C GLY A 26 23.50 31.53 -41.45
N HIS A 27 22.28 31.71 -41.95
CA HIS A 27 21.14 30.85 -41.57
C HIS A 27 21.34 29.38 -41.99
N THR A 28 21.85 29.14 -43.21
CA THR A 28 22.16 27.78 -43.69
C THR A 28 23.28 27.14 -42.86
N GLU A 29 24.30 27.91 -42.49
CA GLU A 29 25.37 27.46 -41.60
C GLU A 29 24.82 27.07 -40.22
N GLN A 30 23.84 27.81 -39.68
CA GLN A 30 23.17 27.46 -38.42
C GLN A 30 22.34 26.17 -38.55
N GLN A 31 21.63 25.99 -39.67
CA GLN A 31 20.91 24.74 -39.94
C GLN A 31 21.86 23.55 -40.05
N LEU A 32 23.02 23.73 -40.71
CA LEU A 32 24.05 22.71 -40.81
C LEU A 32 24.68 22.39 -39.44
N ALA A 33 24.99 23.41 -38.64
CA ALA A 33 25.59 23.24 -37.32
C ALA A 33 24.64 22.55 -36.32
N THR A 34 23.33 22.85 -36.38
CA THR A 34 22.33 22.25 -35.48
C THR A 34 21.71 20.97 -36.04
N GLY A 35 21.86 20.70 -37.33
CA GLY A 35 21.16 19.62 -38.03
C GLY A 35 19.65 19.83 -38.17
N ARG A 36 19.13 21.01 -37.83
CA ARG A 36 17.68 21.31 -37.83
C ARG A 36 17.31 22.19 -39.01
N ARG A 37 16.25 21.79 -39.73
CA ARG A 37 15.66 22.60 -40.81
C ARG A 37 14.94 23.85 -40.29
N VAL A 38 14.23 23.74 -39.17
CA VAL A 38 13.45 24.84 -38.57
C VAL A 38 14.19 25.29 -37.32
N LEU A 39 14.68 26.53 -37.32
CA LEU A 39 15.44 27.10 -36.20
C LEU A 39 14.57 28.03 -35.36
N THR A 40 13.70 28.79 -36.03
CA THR A 40 12.74 29.69 -35.41
C THR A 40 11.33 29.42 -35.93
N PRO A 41 10.28 29.73 -35.15
CA PRO A 41 8.90 29.63 -35.63
C PRO A 41 8.61 30.49 -36.87
N SER A 42 9.42 31.53 -37.10
CA SER A 42 9.33 32.39 -38.28
C SER A 42 9.79 31.70 -39.58
N ASP A 43 10.60 30.64 -39.50
CA ASP A 43 11.12 29.94 -40.68
C ASP A 43 10.03 29.08 -41.36
N ASP A 44 9.19 28.44 -40.55
CA ASP A 44 8.08 27.58 -40.98
C ASP A 44 7.07 27.43 -39.83
N PRO A 45 6.02 28.28 -39.76
CA PRO A 45 5.09 28.26 -38.64
C PRO A 45 4.27 26.96 -38.57
N VAL A 46 4.02 26.30 -39.70
CA VAL A 46 3.27 25.04 -39.75
C VAL A 46 4.11 23.91 -39.16
N ALA A 47 5.36 23.79 -39.62
CA ALA A 47 6.28 22.80 -39.06
C ALA A 47 6.62 23.10 -37.59
N ALA A 48 6.72 24.36 -37.20
CA ALA A 48 6.96 24.75 -35.81
C ALA A 48 5.84 24.27 -34.87
N VAL A 49 4.57 24.41 -35.27
CA VAL A 49 3.43 23.86 -34.51
C VAL A 49 3.52 22.35 -34.38
N GLN A 50 3.77 21.64 -35.49
CA GLN A 50 3.90 20.19 -35.46
C GLN A 50 5.08 19.71 -34.58
N ILE A 51 6.21 20.43 -34.59
CA ILE A 51 7.35 20.14 -33.71
C ILE A 51 6.95 20.36 -32.24
N MET A 52 6.19 21.41 -31.92
CA MET A 52 5.73 21.65 -30.56
C MET A 52 4.79 20.55 -30.07
N ASP A 53 3.86 20.09 -30.91
CA ASP A 53 2.94 19.00 -30.57
C ASP A 53 3.70 17.70 -30.28
N ILE A 54 4.62 17.31 -31.18
CA ILE A 54 5.45 16.11 -30.98
C ILE A 54 6.34 16.24 -29.74
N THR A 55 6.87 17.43 -29.46
CA THR A 55 7.67 17.67 -28.26
C THR A 55 6.83 17.51 -26.99
N GLY A 56 5.60 18.03 -26.99
CA GLY A 56 4.65 17.84 -25.90
C GLY A 56 4.28 16.36 -25.70
N ASP A 57 4.06 15.62 -26.78
CA ASP A 57 3.81 14.18 -26.72
C ASP A 57 5.01 13.41 -26.13
N LEU A 58 6.24 13.78 -26.51
CA LEU A 58 7.46 13.21 -25.93
C LEU A 58 7.57 13.49 -24.43
N ASP A 59 7.29 14.72 -23.99
CA ASP A 59 7.31 15.09 -22.57
C ASP A 59 6.30 14.27 -21.75
N LEU A 60 5.11 14.01 -22.32
CA LEU A 60 4.10 13.14 -21.71
C LEU A 60 4.58 11.69 -21.64
N VAL A 61 5.18 11.15 -22.70
CA VAL A 61 5.75 9.80 -22.72
C VAL A 61 6.86 9.66 -21.68
N ASP A 62 7.73 10.65 -21.55
CA ASP A 62 8.78 10.67 -20.54
C ASP A 62 8.20 10.70 -19.12
N GLN A 63 7.09 11.43 -18.92
CA GLN A 63 6.37 11.41 -17.65
C GLN A 63 5.78 10.03 -17.36
N TYR A 64 5.15 9.38 -18.34
CA TYR A 64 4.61 8.03 -18.19
C TYR A 64 5.68 7.00 -17.87
N GLN A 65 6.87 7.10 -18.48
CA GLN A 65 8.00 6.24 -18.15
C GLN A 65 8.47 6.44 -16.71
N ARG A 66 8.58 7.69 -16.24
CA ARG A 66 8.91 7.99 -14.83
C ARG A 66 7.86 7.44 -13.88
N ASN A 67 6.57 7.59 -14.21
CA ASN A 67 5.48 7.03 -13.43
C ASN A 67 5.54 5.49 -13.40
N GLY A 68 5.89 4.85 -14.51
CA GLY A 68 6.05 3.39 -14.59
C GLY A 68 7.16 2.88 -13.69
N ASN A 69 8.33 3.53 -13.71
CA ASN A 69 9.44 3.20 -12.82
C ASN A 69 9.05 3.38 -11.34
N LEU A 70 8.29 4.43 -11.03
CA LEU A 70 7.81 4.68 -9.67
C LEU A 70 6.77 3.65 -9.23
N ALA A 71 5.84 3.28 -10.10
CA ALA A 71 4.87 2.21 -9.85
C ALA A 71 5.58 0.87 -9.59
N GLN A 72 6.53 0.51 -10.44
CA GLN A 72 7.30 -0.73 -10.27
C GLN A 72 8.05 -0.76 -8.94
N GLY A 73 8.68 0.35 -8.54
CA GLY A 73 9.38 0.44 -7.26
C GLY A 73 8.45 0.31 -6.05
N GLN A 74 7.25 0.92 -6.12
CA GLN A 74 6.27 0.84 -5.02
C GLN A 74 5.68 -0.57 -4.90
N LEU A 75 5.25 -1.17 -6.01
CA LEU A 75 4.70 -2.51 -6.04
C LEU A 75 5.73 -3.57 -5.64
N ALA A 76 7.00 -3.41 -6.03
CA ALA A 76 8.06 -4.32 -5.61
C ALA A 76 8.34 -4.26 -4.11
N LEU A 77 8.25 -3.06 -3.50
CA LEU A 77 8.36 -2.91 -2.05
C LEU A 77 7.18 -3.58 -1.35
N GLU A 78 5.95 -3.33 -1.83
CA GLU A 78 4.74 -3.94 -1.30
C GLU A 78 4.81 -5.48 -1.35
N GLU A 79 5.17 -6.06 -2.50
CA GLU A 79 5.37 -7.50 -2.67
C GLU A 79 6.42 -8.05 -1.68
N THR A 80 7.55 -7.35 -1.50
CA THR A 80 8.59 -7.78 -0.56
C THR A 80 8.05 -7.84 0.87
N VAL A 81 7.29 -6.81 1.27
CA VAL A 81 6.68 -6.76 2.61
C VAL A 81 5.64 -7.86 2.78
N LEU A 82 4.82 -8.15 1.76
CA LEU A 82 3.83 -9.23 1.80
C LEU A 82 4.49 -10.62 1.89
N VAL A 83 5.62 -10.83 1.21
CA VAL A 83 6.42 -12.05 1.34
C VAL A 83 6.93 -12.21 2.77
N ASP A 84 7.45 -11.14 3.38
CA ASP A 84 7.93 -11.16 4.76
C ASP A 84 6.79 -11.44 5.75
N VAL A 85 5.62 -10.81 5.56
CA VAL A 85 4.40 -11.10 6.33
C VAL A 85 4.04 -12.59 6.21
N GLY A 86 4.06 -13.15 5.01
CA GLY A 86 3.81 -14.57 4.77
C GLY A 86 4.77 -15.49 5.52
N ASN A 87 6.07 -15.15 5.55
CA ASN A 87 7.08 -15.91 6.30
C ASN A 87 6.83 -15.85 7.81
N VAL A 88 6.48 -14.68 8.35
CA VAL A 88 6.16 -14.51 9.76
C VAL A 88 4.91 -15.31 10.13
N LEU A 89 3.86 -15.28 9.30
CA LEU A 89 2.65 -16.08 9.52
C LEU A 89 2.92 -17.59 9.48
N GLN A 90 3.77 -18.06 8.57
CA GLN A 90 4.21 -19.46 8.54
C GLN A 90 4.91 -19.84 9.86
N ARG A 91 5.80 -18.97 10.35
CA ARG A 91 6.49 -19.19 11.63
C ARG A 91 5.52 -19.23 12.80
N VAL A 92 4.56 -18.31 12.86
CA VAL A 92 3.51 -18.32 13.89
C VAL A 92 2.71 -19.63 13.83
N ARG A 93 2.35 -20.10 12.64
CA ARG A 93 1.66 -21.40 12.47
C ARG A 93 2.48 -22.57 13.01
N GLU A 94 3.78 -22.62 12.74
CA GLU A 94 4.67 -23.66 13.30
C GLU A 94 4.68 -23.63 14.83
N LEU A 95 4.82 -22.44 15.42
CA LEU A 95 4.83 -22.24 16.87
C LEU A 95 3.51 -22.67 17.51
N VAL A 96 2.38 -22.34 16.89
CA VAL A 96 1.05 -22.73 17.36
C VAL A 96 0.86 -24.25 17.28
N VAL A 97 1.29 -24.89 16.19
CA VAL A 97 1.25 -26.36 16.06
C VAL A 97 2.14 -27.02 17.12
N GLN A 98 3.33 -26.46 17.37
CA GLN A 98 4.25 -26.93 18.40
C GLN A 98 3.64 -26.79 19.80
N ALA A 99 2.97 -25.67 20.09
CA ALA A 99 2.30 -25.43 21.36
C ALA A 99 1.09 -26.34 21.58
N ASN A 100 0.41 -26.77 20.51
CA ASN A 100 -0.74 -27.68 20.60
C ASN A 100 -0.34 -29.14 20.94
N ASN A 101 0.95 -29.47 20.97
CA ASN A 101 1.38 -30.81 21.35
C ASN A 101 1.22 -31.04 22.87
N ALA A 102 0.46 -32.08 23.24
CA ALA A 102 0.15 -32.45 24.62
C ALA A 102 1.40 -32.79 25.47
N SER A 103 2.52 -33.15 24.84
CA SER A 103 3.76 -33.46 25.55
C SER A 103 4.55 -32.21 26.00
N GLN A 104 4.11 -31.00 25.65
CA GLN A 104 4.82 -29.76 26.02
C GLN A 104 4.52 -29.35 27.47
N SER A 105 5.57 -28.99 28.21
CA SER A 105 5.43 -28.43 29.56
C SER A 105 4.85 -27.01 29.54
N PRO A 106 4.22 -26.56 30.64
CA PRO A 106 3.78 -25.18 30.79
C PRO A 106 4.90 -24.16 30.57
N GLU A 107 6.12 -24.46 31.00
CA GLU A 107 7.31 -23.62 30.82
C GLU A 107 7.64 -23.44 29.34
N THR A 108 7.64 -24.53 28.56
CA THR A 108 7.90 -24.47 27.11
C THR A 108 6.79 -23.73 26.38
N ARG A 109 5.52 -23.90 26.78
CA ARG A 109 4.39 -23.13 26.23
C ARG A 109 4.54 -21.63 26.49
N ARG A 110 5.03 -21.20 27.67
CA ARG A 110 5.33 -19.79 27.93
C ARG A 110 6.42 -19.25 27.01
N SER A 111 7.49 -20.01 26.78
CA SER A 111 8.55 -19.60 25.84
C SER A 111 8.02 -19.45 24.40
N ILE A 112 7.16 -20.37 23.96
CA ILE A 112 6.52 -20.28 22.64
C ILE A 112 5.62 -19.03 22.56
N ALA A 113 4.85 -18.74 23.61
CA ALA A 113 4.00 -17.54 23.66
C ALA A 113 4.82 -16.24 23.55
N THR A 114 5.99 -16.18 24.19
CA THR A 114 6.92 -15.05 24.04
C THR A 114 7.40 -14.91 22.60
N GLU A 115 7.74 -16.01 21.92
CA GLU A 115 8.15 -15.98 20.52
C GLU A 115 7.00 -15.52 19.61
N VAL A 116 5.79 -16.04 19.80
CA VAL A 116 4.59 -15.61 19.06
C VAL A 116 4.33 -14.11 19.26
N THR A 117 4.48 -13.60 20.49
CA THR A 117 4.34 -12.16 20.78
C THR A 117 5.35 -11.34 19.99
N ALA A 118 6.61 -11.76 19.95
CA ALA A 118 7.63 -11.09 19.14
C ALA A 118 7.32 -11.11 17.64
N ARG A 119 6.73 -12.21 17.13
CA ARG A 119 6.28 -12.29 15.73
C ARG A 119 5.08 -11.38 15.43
N ILE A 120 4.18 -11.20 16.39
CA ILE A 120 3.07 -10.25 16.26
C ILE A 120 3.60 -8.81 16.20
N ASP A 121 4.58 -8.47 17.04
CA ASP A 121 5.23 -7.15 17.00
C ASP A 121 5.97 -6.91 15.66
N GLU A 122 6.59 -7.96 15.10
CA GLU A 122 7.20 -7.95 13.77
C GLU A 122 6.15 -7.71 12.65
N LEU A 123 4.99 -8.37 12.72
CA LEU A 123 3.88 -8.13 11.78
C LEU A 123 3.38 -6.70 11.84
N GLN A 124 3.25 -6.12 13.05
CA GLN A 124 2.86 -4.71 13.18
C GLN A 124 3.89 -3.79 12.51
N ALA A 125 5.18 -4.07 12.71
CA ALA A 125 6.25 -3.29 12.08
C ALA A 125 6.19 -3.38 10.54
N LEU A 126 5.92 -4.57 10.00
CA LEU A 126 5.74 -4.79 8.55
C LEU A 126 4.49 -4.06 8.02
N ALA A 127 3.37 -4.15 8.74
CA ALA A 127 2.12 -3.44 8.38
C ALA A 127 2.27 -1.90 8.46
N ASN A 128 3.25 -1.41 9.23
CA ASN A 128 3.63 -0.01 9.31
C ASN A 128 4.89 0.33 8.48
N THR A 129 5.18 -0.44 7.42
CA THR A 129 6.32 -0.16 6.54
C THR A 129 6.19 1.18 5.82
N ARG A 130 7.31 1.90 5.71
CA ARG A 130 7.42 3.18 5.01
C ARG A 130 8.15 3.02 3.68
N GLY A 131 7.63 3.67 2.64
CA GLY A 131 8.27 3.76 1.33
C GLY A 131 9.42 4.77 1.29
N ALA A 132 10.08 4.84 0.13
CA ALA A 132 11.21 5.77 -0.10
C ALA A 132 10.84 7.26 0.09
N SER A 133 9.55 7.61 -0.02
CA SER A 133 9.03 8.96 0.23
C SER A 133 8.75 9.25 1.71
N GLY A 134 8.98 8.30 2.62
CA GLY A 134 8.66 8.41 4.05
C GLY A 134 7.20 8.15 4.41
N GLU A 135 6.37 7.89 3.40
CA GLU A 135 4.94 7.57 3.50
C GLU A 135 4.71 6.10 3.88
N TYR A 136 3.70 5.83 4.69
CA TYR A 136 3.23 4.48 4.98
C TYR A 136 2.56 3.87 3.75
N ILE A 137 2.92 2.63 3.42
CA ILE A 137 2.48 1.99 2.18
C ILE A 137 1.04 1.45 2.27
N PHE A 138 0.59 1.06 3.46
CA PHE A 138 -0.74 0.47 3.72
C PHE A 138 -1.76 1.44 4.35
N ALA A 139 -1.47 2.75 4.36
CA ALA A 139 -2.33 3.75 5.01
C ALA A 139 -3.37 4.40 4.07
N GLY A 140 -3.48 3.91 2.83
CA GLY A 140 -4.35 4.50 1.81
C GLY A 140 -3.92 5.93 1.42
N PHE A 141 -4.86 6.88 1.40
CA PHE A 141 -4.58 8.30 1.20
C PHE A 141 -3.99 8.97 2.45
N GLN A 142 -4.19 8.42 3.64
CA GLN A 142 -3.62 8.88 4.92
C GLN A 142 -2.14 8.47 5.10
N ALA A 143 -1.34 8.64 4.06
CA ALA A 143 0.04 8.16 3.95
C ALA A 143 1.03 8.69 5.02
N GLN A 144 0.67 9.72 5.80
CA GLN A 144 1.50 10.29 6.86
C GLN A 144 1.09 9.82 8.28
N SER A 145 -0.06 9.17 8.41
CA SER A 145 -0.55 8.61 9.67
C SER A 145 -0.11 7.15 9.78
N GLU A 146 0.22 6.71 11.00
CA GLU A 146 0.52 5.31 11.27
C GLU A 146 -0.75 4.46 11.08
N PRO A 147 -0.77 3.49 10.14
CA PRO A 147 -2.00 2.77 9.81
C PRO A 147 -2.41 1.80 10.92
N PHE A 148 -1.47 1.08 11.56
CA PHE A 148 -1.81 0.11 12.60
C PHE A 148 -1.32 0.57 13.97
N SER A 149 -2.26 0.72 14.90
CA SER A 149 -1.97 0.97 16.31
C SER A 149 -2.48 -0.17 17.19
N ARG A 150 -1.76 -0.45 18.27
CA ARG A 150 -2.12 -1.51 19.23
C ARG A 150 -3.05 -0.94 20.30
N GLN A 151 -4.25 -1.52 20.45
CA GLN A 151 -5.19 -1.24 21.54
C GLN A 151 -5.38 -2.50 22.39
N GLY A 152 -4.68 -2.59 23.52
CA GLY A 152 -4.71 -3.77 24.38
C GLY A 152 -4.15 -5.00 23.66
N ASN A 153 -4.99 -6.03 23.52
CA ASN A 153 -4.66 -7.27 22.80
C ASN A 153 -5.04 -7.22 21.30
N GLY A 154 -5.68 -6.15 20.82
CA GLY A 154 -6.12 -5.99 19.44
C GLY A 154 -5.33 -4.92 18.66
N PHE A 155 -5.57 -4.89 17.35
CA PHE A 155 -5.04 -3.89 16.43
C PHE A 155 -6.17 -3.08 15.82
N THR A 156 -5.99 -1.77 15.75
CA THR A 156 -6.93 -0.85 15.11
C THR A 156 -6.29 -0.28 13.85
N TYR A 157 -7.02 -0.33 12.74
CA TYR A 157 -6.65 0.34 11.51
C TYR A 157 -7.11 1.80 11.54
N ASN A 158 -6.17 2.73 11.36
CA ASN A 158 -6.38 4.18 11.38
C ASN A 158 -6.12 4.82 10.01
N GLY A 159 -6.01 4.02 8.94
CA GLY A 159 -5.90 4.49 7.57
C GLY A 159 -7.25 4.62 6.88
N ASP A 160 -7.23 4.78 5.56
CA ASP A 160 -8.41 4.76 4.70
C ASP A 160 -8.25 3.74 3.56
N ASP A 161 -9.38 3.36 2.94
CA ASP A 161 -9.42 2.36 1.85
C ASP A 161 -9.10 2.93 0.46
N GLY A 162 -8.47 4.10 0.43
CA GLY A 162 -8.10 4.78 -0.80
C GLY A 162 -6.91 4.14 -1.50
N GLN A 163 -7.06 3.85 -2.79
CA GLN A 163 -5.94 3.46 -3.65
C GLN A 163 -5.42 4.67 -4.43
N ARG A 164 -4.09 4.81 -4.50
CA ARG A 164 -3.44 5.81 -5.36
C ARG A 164 -3.20 5.22 -6.74
N PHE A 165 -3.60 5.96 -7.76
CA PHE A 165 -3.41 5.58 -9.15
C PHE A 165 -2.32 6.44 -9.80
N LEU A 166 -1.45 5.80 -10.58
CA LEU A 166 -0.49 6.47 -11.45
C LEU A 166 -0.84 6.23 -12.90
N GLN A 167 -0.74 7.29 -13.69
CA GLN A 167 -1.00 7.25 -15.12
C GLN A 167 0.25 6.78 -15.87
N LEU A 168 0.11 5.69 -16.62
CA LEU A 168 1.18 5.06 -17.42
C LEU A 168 0.98 5.26 -18.93
N GLY A 169 -0.11 5.90 -19.32
CA GLY A 169 -0.44 6.21 -20.70
C GLY A 169 -1.69 7.09 -20.75
N SER A 170 -2.07 7.50 -21.97
CA SER A 170 -3.22 8.39 -22.17
C SER A 170 -4.54 7.83 -21.57
N SER A 171 -4.73 6.51 -21.58
CA SER A 171 -5.92 5.84 -21.02
C SER A 171 -5.62 4.76 -19.99
N THR A 172 -4.37 4.62 -19.54
CA THR A 172 -3.95 3.52 -18.67
C THR A 172 -3.48 4.06 -17.33
N GLN A 173 -4.04 3.52 -16.26
CA GLN A 173 -3.69 3.85 -14.88
C GLN A 173 -3.45 2.56 -14.11
N VAL A 174 -2.55 2.60 -13.14
CA VAL A 174 -2.22 1.46 -12.27
C VAL A 174 -2.31 1.90 -10.82
N ALA A 175 -2.99 1.08 -10.00
CA ALA A 175 -2.95 1.22 -8.54
C ALA A 175 -1.55 0.86 -8.05
N VAL A 176 -0.97 1.71 -7.20
CA VAL A 176 0.41 1.54 -6.72
C VAL A 176 0.51 1.21 -5.24
N ARG A 177 -0.64 1.09 -4.56
CA ARG A 177 -0.78 0.73 -3.15
C ARG A 177 -2.14 0.09 -2.91
N ASP A 178 -2.16 -0.92 -2.05
CA ASP A 178 -3.38 -1.47 -1.50
C ASP A 178 -3.66 -0.96 -0.07
N SER A 179 -4.95 -0.94 0.31
CA SER A 179 -5.35 -0.55 1.66
C SER A 179 -4.91 -1.61 2.67
N GLY A 180 -4.38 -1.18 3.81
CA GLY A 180 -4.08 -2.07 4.93
C GLY A 180 -5.32 -2.77 5.47
N PHE A 181 -6.51 -2.16 5.32
CA PHE A 181 -7.76 -2.84 5.67
C PHE A 181 -7.99 -4.07 4.77
N ASP A 182 -7.87 -3.90 3.45
CA ASP A 182 -8.06 -5.00 2.50
C ASP A 182 -7.02 -6.10 2.67
N VAL A 183 -5.76 -5.72 2.94
CA VAL A 183 -4.65 -6.66 3.09
C VAL A 183 -4.69 -7.42 4.42
N PHE A 184 -4.94 -6.73 5.54
CA PHE A 184 -4.75 -7.31 6.88
C PHE A 184 -6.04 -7.51 7.68
N MET A 185 -7.10 -6.74 7.40
CA MET A 185 -8.34 -6.74 8.18
C MET A 185 -9.50 -7.44 7.47
N SER A 186 -9.42 -7.67 6.17
CA SER A 186 -10.45 -8.33 5.34
C SER A 186 -10.54 -9.86 5.58
N ILE A 187 -9.98 -10.34 6.69
CA ILE A 187 -10.12 -11.73 7.11
C ILE A 187 -11.49 -11.84 7.78
N ALA A 188 -12.37 -12.70 7.25
CA ALA A 188 -13.59 -13.07 7.96
C ALA A 188 -13.20 -13.57 9.36
N SER A 189 -13.65 -12.86 10.40
CA SER A 189 -13.37 -13.20 11.79
C SER A 189 -13.95 -14.57 12.10
N GLY A 190 -13.08 -15.59 12.09
CA GLY A 190 -13.44 -16.97 12.36
C GLY A 190 -14.05 -17.72 11.18
N ASN A 191 -14.46 -18.95 11.45
CA ASN A 191 -15.17 -19.84 10.51
C ASN A 191 -16.59 -19.36 10.16
N GLY A 192 -16.89 -18.06 10.30
CA GLY A 192 -18.22 -17.49 10.10
C GLY A 192 -19.26 -17.86 11.17
N THR A 193 -18.90 -18.51 12.29
CA THR A 193 -19.88 -18.93 13.32
C THR A 193 -19.52 -18.64 14.77
N PHE A 194 -18.26 -18.39 15.15
CA PHE A 194 -17.92 -18.09 16.55
C PHE A 194 -16.79 -17.07 16.64
N ALA A 195 -17.09 -15.89 17.21
CA ALA A 195 -16.09 -14.95 17.71
C ALA A 195 -16.02 -15.11 19.23
N ILE A 196 -14.82 -15.35 19.75
CA ILE A 196 -14.59 -15.44 21.19
C ILE A 196 -13.70 -14.27 21.56
N GLU A 197 -14.32 -13.25 22.14
CA GLU A 197 -13.61 -12.06 22.62
C GLU A 197 -13.55 -12.08 24.15
N PRO A 198 -12.38 -11.81 24.76
CA PRO A 198 -12.30 -11.63 26.19
C PRO A 198 -12.98 -10.32 26.60
N ASP A 199 -13.79 -10.36 27.66
CA ASP A 199 -14.34 -9.15 28.26
C ASP A 199 -13.22 -8.22 28.76
N ALA A 200 -13.43 -6.90 28.69
CA ALA A 200 -12.44 -5.91 29.09
C ALA A 200 -12.03 -6.00 30.58
N GLY A 201 -12.86 -6.61 31.42
CA GLY A 201 -12.57 -6.90 32.84
C GLY A 201 -11.91 -8.27 33.09
N ASN A 202 -11.64 -9.07 32.06
CA ASN A 202 -11.06 -10.39 32.21
C ASN A 202 -9.60 -10.33 32.71
N THR A 203 -9.37 -10.79 33.94
CA THR A 203 -8.03 -10.93 34.54
C THR A 203 -7.47 -12.36 34.49
N GLY A 204 -8.24 -13.30 33.93
CA GLY A 204 -7.88 -14.72 33.83
C GLY A 204 -7.16 -15.09 32.53
N THR A 205 -6.61 -16.30 32.50
CA THR A 205 -5.85 -16.86 31.35
C THR A 205 -6.57 -18.03 30.66
N ALA A 206 -7.89 -18.10 30.78
CA ALA A 206 -8.68 -19.19 30.18
C ALA A 206 -8.61 -19.10 28.65
N VAL A 207 -8.37 -20.25 28.01
CA VAL A 207 -8.34 -20.37 26.55
C VAL A 207 -9.54 -21.20 26.13
N ALA A 208 -10.41 -20.64 25.28
CA ALA A 208 -11.47 -21.40 24.66
C ALA A 208 -10.91 -22.19 23.47
N GLY A 209 -11.06 -23.51 23.49
CA GLY A 209 -10.70 -24.36 22.35
C GLY A 209 -11.70 -24.19 21.20
N SER A 210 -11.25 -24.40 19.97
CA SER A 210 -12.14 -24.46 18.81
C SER A 210 -13.03 -25.70 18.90
N SER A 211 -14.34 -25.51 18.95
CA SER A 211 -15.32 -26.60 18.84
C SER A 211 -16.29 -26.29 17.70
N SER A 212 -16.68 -27.33 16.96
CA SER A 212 -17.72 -27.24 15.94
C SER A 212 -19.07 -27.58 16.57
N ALA A 213 -20.08 -26.74 16.32
CA ALA A 213 -21.45 -27.07 16.70
C ALA A 213 -21.99 -28.16 15.78
N SER A 214 -22.11 -29.39 16.28
CA SER A 214 -22.86 -30.44 15.57
C SER A 214 -24.35 -30.30 15.88
N ASN A 215 -25.11 -29.79 14.90
CA ASN A 215 -26.58 -29.83 14.82
C ASN A 215 -27.37 -29.34 16.06
N ALA A 216 -27.44 -28.02 16.24
CA ALA A 216 -28.51 -27.24 16.91
C ALA A 216 -27.96 -25.85 17.28
N PHE A 217 -27.34 -25.16 16.33
CA PHE A 217 -26.80 -23.83 16.58
C PHE A 217 -27.96 -22.85 16.77
N VAL A 218 -28.07 -22.29 17.98
CA VAL A 218 -28.88 -21.11 18.25
C VAL A 218 -27.91 -19.94 18.16
N SER A 219 -28.20 -19.00 17.27
CA SER A 219 -27.41 -17.77 17.13
C SER A 219 -27.71 -16.88 18.33
N ASP A 220 -26.78 -16.79 19.27
CA ASP A 220 -26.90 -15.91 20.43
C ASP A 220 -25.52 -15.58 21.03
N ASP A 221 -25.49 -14.55 21.89
CA ASP A 221 -24.28 -14.10 22.59
C ASP A 221 -24.09 -14.89 23.88
N TYR A 222 -23.20 -15.88 23.86
CA TYR A 222 -22.89 -16.71 25.02
C TYR A 222 -21.71 -16.15 25.82
N THR A 223 -21.95 -15.81 27.08
CA THR A 223 -20.90 -15.39 28.02
C THR A 223 -20.47 -16.56 28.91
N ILE A 224 -19.18 -16.84 28.96
CA ILE A 224 -18.61 -17.86 29.87
C ILE A 224 -18.02 -17.13 31.08
N SER A 225 -18.57 -17.38 32.26
CA SER A 225 -18.01 -16.90 33.53
C SER A 225 -17.37 -18.04 34.30
N PHE A 226 -16.15 -17.81 34.79
CA PHE A 226 -15.45 -18.73 35.67
C PHE A 226 -15.57 -18.23 37.10
N SER A 227 -15.95 -19.10 38.03
CA SER A 227 -16.06 -18.76 39.44
C SER A 227 -15.34 -19.79 40.31
N GLN A 228 -14.65 -19.28 41.34
CA GLN A 228 -13.99 -20.06 42.36
C GLN A 228 -14.30 -19.43 43.73
N LEU A 229 -15.01 -20.16 44.59
CA LEU A 229 -15.49 -19.66 45.89
C LEU A 229 -14.38 -19.60 46.95
N ALA A 230 -13.41 -20.52 46.90
CA ALA A 230 -12.21 -20.55 47.74
C ALA A 230 -11.01 -21.15 46.97
N ILE A 231 -9.78 -20.83 47.39
CA ILE A 231 -8.52 -21.29 46.74
C ILE A 231 -8.44 -22.82 46.54
N ASN A 232 -9.13 -23.61 47.37
CA ASN A 232 -9.13 -25.06 47.32
C ASN A 232 -10.38 -25.66 46.64
N ASP A 233 -11.35 -24.84 46.26
CA ASP A 233 -12.57 -25.30 45.59
C ASP A 233 -12.32 -25.50 44.09
N PRO A 234 -12.99 -26.49 43.46
CA PRO A 234 -12.92 -26.67 42.03
C PRO A 234 -13.45 -25.42 41.32
N VAL A 235 -12.70 -24.94 40.32
CA VAL A 235 -13.15 -23.86 39.45
C VAL A 235 -14.37 -24.38 38.69
N THR A 236 -15.45 -23.61 38.71
CA THR A 236 -16.66 -23.92 37.94
C THR A 236 -16.81 -22.91 36.83
N TYR A 237 -17.36 -23.34 35.69
CA TYR A 237 -17.73 -22.45 34.61
C TYR A 237 -19.24 -22.46 34.43
N GLN A 238 -19.76 -21.31 34.04
CA GLN A 238 -21.17 -21.10 33.71
C GLN A 238 -21.25 -20.37 32.37
N VAL A 239 -22.04 -20.93 31.45
CA VAL A 239 -22.35 -20.33 30.16
C VAL A 239 -23.74 -19.71 30.26
N THR A 240 -23.83 -18.40 30.10
CA THR A 240 -25.09 -17.65 30.07
C THR A 240 -25.37 -17.13 28.67
N ASP A 241 -26.65 -17.13 28.29
CA ASP A 241 -27.14 -16.53 27.05
C ASP A 241 -27.27 -15.00 27.14
N SER A 242 -27.62 -14.32 26.04
CA SER A 242 -27.87 -12.86 26.00
C SER A 242 -28.98 -12.40 26.95
N THR A 243 -29.89 -13.29 27.33
CA THR A 243 -30.94 -13.04 28.34
C THR A 243 -30.51 -13.39 29.77
N ALA A 244 -29.21 -13.64 30.01
CA ALA A 244 -28.64 -14.12 31.27
C ALA A 244 -29.21 -15.48 31.76
N ALA A 245 -29.82 -16.25 30.85
CA ALA A 245 -30.29 -17.60 31.15
C ALA A 245 -29.11 -18.57 31.14
N VAL A 246 -29.08 -19.52 32.09
CA VAL A 246 -27.98 -20.49 32.20
C VAL A 246 -28.18 -21.62 31.20
N VAL A 247 -27.27 -21.73 30.24
CA VAL A 247 -27.35 -22.69 29.13
C VAL A 247 -26.53 -23.94 29.43
N ALA A 248 -25.38 -23.78 30.07
CA ALA A 248 -24.54 -24.89 30.51
C ALA A 248 -23.73 -24.50 31.76
N SER A 249 -23.44 -25.48 32.61
CA SER A 249 -22.50 -25.32 33.71
C SER A 249 -21.71 -26.61 33.91
N GLY A 250 -20.49 -26.47 34.42
CA GLY A 250 -19.64 -27.62 34.66
C GLY A 250 -18.40 -27.29 35.49
N ASN A 251 -17.67 -28.34 35.84
CA ASN A 251 -16.38 -28.19 36.49
C ASN A 251 -15.32 -27.91 35.43
N TYR A 252 -14.53 -26.86 35.65
CA TYR A 252 -13.35 -26.60 34.84
C TYR A 252 -12.29 -27.66 35.18
N VAL A 253 -11.88 -28.40 34.16
CA VAL A 253 -10.73 -29.30 34.24
C VAL A 253 -9.57 -28.58 33.57
N ALA A 254 -8.48 -28.37 34.30
CA ALA A 254 -7.26 -27.82 33.72
C ALA A 254 -6.74 -28.81 32.66
N GLY A 255 -6.64 -28.34 31.42
CA GLY A 255 -6.03 -29.04 30.29
C GLY A 255 -4.54 -28.77 30.16
#